data_AF-A0A8T5ZHF9-F1
#
_entry.id   AF-A0A8T5ZHF9-F1
#
_cell.length_a   1.000
_cell.length_b   1.000
_cell.length_c   1.000
_cell.angle_alpha   90.00
_cell.angle_beta   90.00
_cell.angle_gamma   90.00
#
_symmetry.space_group_name_H-M   'P 1'
#
loop_
_entity.id
_entity.type
_entity.pdbx_description
1 polymer ?
#
loop_
_entity_poly.entity_id
_entity_poly.type
_entity_poly.pdbx_seq_one_letter_code
_entity_poly.pdbx_strand_id
1 'polypeptide(L)'
;MKLTKSGPLTDREIDWLEEVLMKYGNDDSVLCFSELDGFLTAIVSGPNTISPNTWLSAIWGRGDYHPRWTTEKEMTRFVGLCFQHMNDIAGCLYEAPEQFEPIFNEREVKGEKYTIVEEWCFGYMKGKSLDDWS
;
A
#
# COMPACT_ATOMS: atom_id res chain seq x y z
N MET A 1 -11.43 1.80 21.68
CA MET A 1 -10.27 2.38 21.00
C MET A 1 -10.77 3.57 20.18
N LYS A 2 -10.34 4.80 20.51
CA LYS A 2 -10.72 5.97 19.70
C LYS A 2 -9.87 5.92 18.44
N LEU A 3 -10.47 5.61 17.29
CA LEU A 3 -9.87 5.92 15.99
C LEU A 3 -9.79 7.44 15.91
N THR A 4 -8.60 7.99 16.11
CA THR A 4 -8.32 9.36 15.64
C THR A 4 -8.49 9.31 14.13
N LYS A 5 -9.42 10.09 13.55
CA LYS A 5 -9.44 10.34 12.10
C LYS A 5 -8.14 11.06 11.77
N SER A 6 -7.09 10.29 11.48
CA SER A 6 -5.93 10.77 10.75
C SER A 6 -6.39 11.04 9.33
N GLY A 7 -6.08 12.21 8.77
CA GLY A 7 -6.41 12.50 7.37
C GLY A 7 -5.58 11.67 6.39
N PRO A 8 -5.70 11.93 5.08
CA PRO A 8 -4.85 11.33 4.05
C PRO A 8 -3.36 11.48 4.37
N LEU A 9 -2.53 10.59 3.83
CA LEU A 9 -1.08 10.73 3.92
C LEU A 9 -0.62 12.02 3.25
N THR A 10 0.38 12.66 3.84
CA THR A 10 1.08 13.79 3.22
C THR A 10 2.12 13.31 2.20
N ASP A 11 2.49 14.16 1.23
CA ASP A 11 3.56 13.85 0.26
C ASP A 11 4.85 13.37 0.94
N ARG A 12 5.22 13.98 2.07
CA ARG A 12 6.42 13.60 2.84
C ARG A 12 6.31 12.22 3.48
N GLU A 13 5.10 11.77 3.79
CA GLU A 13 4.86 10.42 4.32
C GLU A 13 4.84 9.40 3.20
N ILE A 14 4.33 9.77 2.02
CA ILE A 14 4.38 8.96 0.80
C ILE A 14 5.83 8.77 0.35
N ASP A 15 6.61 9.84 0.22
CA ASP A 15 8.05 9.80 -0.11
C ASP A 15 8.80 8.89 0.86
N TRP A 16 8.51 9.00 2.16
CA TRP A 16 9.13 8.16 3.17
C TRP A 16 8.74 6.69 3.04
N LEU A 17 7.48 6.38 2.70
CA LEU A 17 7.06 5.01 2.42
C LEU A 17 7.78 4.44 1.20
N GLU A 18 7.94 5.22 0.13
CA GLU A 18 8.69 4.81 -1.06
C GLU A 18 10.14 4.46 -0.72
N GLU A 19 10.83 5.33 0.03
CA GLU A 19 12.20 5.07 0.50
C GLU A 19 12.29 3.77 1.31
N VAL A 20 11.30 3.50 2.17
CA VAL A 20 11.26 2.29 3.02
C VAL A 20 10.99 1.04 2.19
N LEU A 21 10.06 1.09 1.23
CA LEU A 21 9.78 -0.01 0.31
C LEU A 21 11.02 -0.33 -0.53
N MET A 22 11.72 0.67 -1.06
CA MET A 22 12.97 0.46 -1.80
C MET A 22 14.09 -0.09 -0.91
N LYS A 23 14.23 0.41 0.32
CA LYS A 23 15.29 0.01 1.26
C LYS A 23 15.18 -1.45 1.70
N TYR A 24 13.95 -1.93 1.93
CA TYR A 24 13.70 -3.27 2.48
C TYR A 24 13.05 -4.24 1.49
N GLY A 25 12.72 -3.79 0.28
CA GLY A 25 12.12 -4.60 -0.76
C GLY A 25 13.05 -5.70 -1.28
N ASN A 26 12.44 -6.76 -1.79
CA ASN A 26 13.06 -7.79 -2.63
C ASN A 26 12.17 -7.96 -3.88
N ASP A 27 12.54 -8.86 -4.79
CA ASP A 27 11.84 -9.05 -6.06
C ASP A 27 10.34 -9.44 -5.92
N ASP A 28 9.94 -9.99 -4.76
CA ASP A 28 8.56 -10.41 -4.48
C ASP A 28 7.77 -9.36 -3.66
N SER A 29 8.45 -8.34 -3.10
CA SER A 29 7.84 -7.28 -2.31
C SER A 29 6.96 -6.35 -3.14
N VAL A 30 6.13 -5.56 -2.46
CA VAL A 30 5.58 -4.31 -2.99
C VAL A 30 6.74 -3.32 -3.13
N LEU A 31 6.89 -2.71 -4.30
CA LEU A 31 8.12 -1.99 -4.65
C LEU A 31 8.00 -0.46 -4.66
N CYS A 32 6.79 0.07 -4.72
CA CYS A 32 6.53 1.52 -4.76
C CYS A 32 5.19 1.85 -4.10
N PHE A 33 4.92 3.14 -3.92
CA PHE A 33 3.66 3.56 -3.30
C PHE A 33 2.45 3.27 -4.18
N SER A 34 2.57 3.39 -5.50
CA SER A 34 1.47 3.03 -6.41
C SER A 34 1.07 1.56 -6.31
N GLU A 35 2.04 0.65 -6.20
CA GLU A 35 1.76 -0.77 -5.94
C GLU A 35 1.16 -0.99 -4.54
N LEU A 36 1.62 -0.26 -3.52
CA LEU A 36 1.05 -0.32 -2.16
C LEU A 36 -0.40 0.15 -2.13
N ASP A 37 -0.72 1.23 -2.85
CA ASP A 37 -2.07 1.77 -2.98
C ASP A 37 -3.02 0.74 -3.61
N GLY A 38 -2.63 0.13 -4.73
CA GLY A 38 -3.40 -0.93 -5.38
C GLY A 38 -3.58 -2.14 -4.47
N PHE A 39 -2.51 -2.56 -3.79
CA PHE A 39 -2.53 -3.68 -2.85
C PHE A 39 -3.51 -3.46 -1.69
N LEU A 40 -3.44 -2.30 -1.02
CA LEU A 40 -4.34 -1.97 0.08
C LEU A 40 -5.78 -1.75 -0.42
N THR A 41 -5.96 -1.20 -1.61
CA THR A 41 -7.29 -1.08 -2.24
C THR A 41 -7.94 -2.46 -2.44
N ALA A 42 -7.20 -3.45 -2.93
CA ALA A 42 -7.73 -4.81 -3.08
C ALA A 42 -8.09 -5.46 -1.74
N ILE A 43 -7.32 -5.22 -0.69
CA ILE A 43 -7.60 -5.73 0.66
C ILE A 43 -8.89 -5.12 1.23
N VAL A 44 -9.08 -3.82 1.03
CA VAL A 44 -10.24 -3.09 1.58
C VAL A 44 -11.52 -3.34 0.78
N SER A 45 -11.40 -3.44 -0.54
CA SER A 45 -12.55 -3.65 -1.44
C SER A 45 -12.95 -5.12 -1.59
N GLY A 46 -12.13 -6.05 -1.08
CA GLY A 46 -12.39 -7.48 -1.14
C GLY A 46 -13.61 -7.91 -0.30
N PRO A 47 -14.20 -9.09 -0.60
CA PRO A 47 -15.40 -9.57 0.08
C PRO A 47 -15.14 -10.03 1.52
N ASN A 48 -13.93 -10.49 1.86
CA ASN A 48 -13.57 -10.98 3.18
C ASN A 48 -12.52 -10.10 3.87
N THR A 49 -12.57 -10.07 5.20
CA THR A 49 -11.53 -9.40 6.00
C THR A 49 -10.25 -10.24 6.05
N ILE A 50 -9.14 -9.67 5.59
CA ILE A 50 -7.81 -10.28 5.69
C ILE A 50 -7.13 -9.82 6.99
N SER A 51 -6.51 -10.76 7.72
CA SER A 51 -5.78 -10.44 8.95
C SER A 51 -4.58 -9.51 8.68
N PRO A 52 -4.32 -8.49 9.54
CA PRO A 52 -3.14 -7.64 9.45
C PRO A 52 -1.83 -8.37 9.25
N ASN A 53 -1.60 -9.44 10.00
CA ASN A 53 -0.35 -10.20 9.89
C ASN A 53 -0.16 -10.81 8.50
N THR A 54 -1.26 -11.18 7.84
CA THR A 54 -1.23 -11.79 6.51
C THR A 54 -0.87 -10.76 5.44
N TRP A 55 -1.55 -9.61 5.42
CA TRP A 55 -1.26 -8.61 4.40
C TRP A 55 0.05 -7.83 4.68
N LEU A 56 0.39 -7.57 5.94
CA LEU A 56 1.69 -6.96 6.30
C LEU A 56 2.87 -7.86 5.90
N SER A 57 2.73 -9.18 6.02
CA SER A 57 3.74 -10.13 5.52
C SER A 57 3.78 -10.15 3.98
N ALA A 58 2.62 -10.07 3.33
CA ALA A 58 2.53 -10.11 1.87
C ALA A 58 3.12 -8.87 1.18
N ILE A 59 3.17 -7.71 1.85
CA ILE A 59 3.94 -6.54 1.38
C ILE A 59 5.39 -6.91 1.07
N TRP A 60 5.96 -7.90 1.77
CA TRP A 60 7.38 -8.25 1.64
C TRP A 60 7.64 -9.58 0.90
N GLY A 61 6.66 -10.06 0.12
CA GLY A 61 6.81 -11.28 -0.71
C GLY A 61 6.26 -12.57 -0.10
N ARG A 62 5.61 -12.52 1.08
CA ARG A 62 5.15 -13.69 1.85
C ARG A 62 6.31 -14.61 2.29
N GLY A 63 6.00 -15.67 3.05
CA GLY A 63 6.98 -16.63 3.52
C GLY A 63 7.83 -16.12 4.70
N ASP A 64 9.08 -16.56 4.77
CA ASP A 64 9.98 -16.29 5.91
C ASP A 64 10.72 -14.94 5.81
N TYR A 65 10.50 -14.19 4.72
CA TYR A 65 11.14 -12.89 4.58
C TYR A 65 10.48 -11.85 5.49
N HIS A 66 11.32 -11.22 6.31
CA HIS A 66 10.96 -10.10 7.15
C HIS A 66 12.00 -8.99 6.98
N PRO A 67 11.57 -7.74 6.79
CA PRO A 67 12.49 -6.61 6.76
C PRO A 67 13.35 -6.58 8.02
N ARG A 68 14.67 -6.45 7.83
CA ARG A 68 15.60 -6.20 8.92
C ARG A 68 15.58 -4.72 9.26
N TRP A 69 14.51 -4.29 9.93
CA TRP A 69 14.30 -2.91 10.34
C TRP A 69 15.51 -2.35 11.09
N THR A 70 15.87 -1.11 10.79
CA THR A 70 16.98 -0.43 11.47
C THR A 70 16.59 -0.16 12.93
N THR A 71 15.32 0.17 13.17
CA THR A 71 14.76 0.37 14.52
C THR A 71 13.30 -0.06 14.60
N GLU A 72 12.83 -0.39 15.81
CA GLU A 72 11.41 -0.65 16.07
C GLU A 72 10.52 0.57 15.76
N LYS A 73 11.04 1.80 15.95
CA LYS A 73 10.33 3.04 15.62
C LYS A 73 10.05 3.17 14.12
N GLU A 74 11.00 2.78 13.28
CA GLU A 74 10.87 2.77 11.83
C GLU A 74 9.79 1.77 11.39
N MET A 75 9.83 0.55 11.93
CA MET A 75 8.80 -0.47 11.72
C MET A 75 7.41 0.02 12.13
N THR A 76 7.30 0.55 13.35
CA THR A 76 6.03 1.05 13.89
C THR A 76 5.47 2.18 13.04
N ARG A 77 6.34 3.08 12.56
CA ARG A 77 5.94 4.16 11.64
C ARG A 77 5.44 3.61 10.31
N PHE A 78 6.15 2.65 9.70
CA PHE A 78 5.73 2.03 8.45
C PHE A 78 4.34 1.38 8.57
N VAL A 79 4.15 0.57 9.59
CA VAL A 79 2.86 -0.09 9.87
C VAL A 79 1.77 0.97 10.10
N GLY A 80 2.05 1.99 10.90
CA GLY A 80 1.11 3.08 11.17
C GLY A 80 0.64 3.82 9.91
N LEU A 81 1.57 4.14 9.00
CA LEU A 81 1.24 4.82 7.74
C LEU A 81 0.47 3.91 6.78
N CYS A 82 0.80 2.61 6.71
CA CYS A 82 0.01 1.65 5.93
C CYS A 82 -1.44 1.59 6.41
N PHE A 83 -1.66 1.54 7.73
CA PHE A 83 -3.01 1.58 8.30
C PHE A 83 -3.72 2.91 8.08
N GLN A 84 -3.00 4.04 8.16
CA GLN A 84 -3.57 5.35 7.85
C GLN A 84 -4.08 5.39 6.40
N HIS A 85 -3.25 4.95 5.44
CA HIS A 85 -3.63 4.88 4.03
C HIS A 85 -4.81 3.92 3.79
N MET A 86 -4.76 2.73 4.39
CA MET A 86 -5.85 1.75 4.29
C MET A 86 -7.18 2.30 4.82
N ASN A 87 -7.15 3.05 5.93
CA ASN A 87 -8.34 3.68 6.49
C ASN A 87 -8.87 4.82 5.63
N ASP A 88 -7.99 5.57 4.96
CA ASP A 88 -8.38 6.63 4.01
C ASP A 88 -9.09 6.04 2.79
N ILE A 89 -8.50 4.99 2.19
CA ILE A 89 -9.14 4.22 1.09
C ILE A 89 -10.50 3.69 1.54
N ALA A 90 -10.57 3.04 2.71
CA ALA A 90 -11.83 2.50 3.25
C ALA A 90 -12.89 3.59 3.48
N GLY A 91 -12.47 4.74 4.01
CA GLY A 91 -13.33 5.90 4.20
C GLY A 91 -13.87 6.41 2.87
N CYS A 92 -13.02 6.57 1.85
CA CYS A 92 -13.42 7.01 0.51
C CYS A 92 -14.41 6.02 -0.13
N LEU A 93 -14.09 4.73 -0.16
CA LEU A 93 -14.95 3.70 -0.75
C LEU A 93 -16.31 3.56 -0.03
N TYR A 94 -16.37 3.89 1.26
CA TYR A 94 -17.60 3.82 2.05
C TYR A 94 -18.43 5.11 1.96
N GLU A 95 -17.81 6.29 2.08
CA GLU A 95 -18.49 7.58 2.17
C GLU A 95 -18.81 8.18 0.79
N ALA A 96 -17.91 8.05 -0.19
CA ALA A 96 -18.02 8.67 -1.52
C ALA A 96 -17.24 7.87 -2.59
N PRO A 97 -17.67 6.64 -2.94
CA PRO A 97 -16.94 5.76 -3.85
C PRO A 97 -16.73 6.35 -5.25
N GLU A 98 -17.58 7.29 -5.69
CA GLU A 98 -17.43 8.00 -6.96
C GLU A 98 -16.23 8.96 -6.99
N GLN A 99 -15.64 9.27 -5.84
CA GLN A 99 -14.45 10.12 -5.70
C GLN A 99 -13.16 9.32 -5.58
N PHE A 100 -13.23 7.98 -5.59
CA PHE A 100 -12.05 7.14 -5.50
C PHE A 100 -11.19 7.29 -6.77
N GLU A 101 -9.94 7.70 -6.58
CA GLU A 101 -8.93 7.76 -7.63
C GLU A 101 -7.70 6.94 -7.24
N PRO A 102 -7.26 5.98 -8.07
CA PRO A 102 -5.99 5.26 -7.88
C PRO A 102 -4.79 6.21 -7.85
N ILE A 103 -3.81 5.92 -7.00
CA ILE A 103 -2.56 6.66 -6.99
C ILE A 103 -1.57 6.00 -7.93
N PHE A 104 -1.28 6.67 -9.05
CA PHE A 104 -0.32 6.22 -10.05
C PHE A 104 1.01 6.95 -9.93
N ASN A 105 2.10 6.21 -10.13
CA ASN A 105 3.42 6.80 -10.31
C ASN A 105 3.58 7.39 -11.71
N GLU A 106 4.49 8.35 -11.83
CA GLU A 106 4.91 8.93 -13.10
C GLU A 106 6.38 8.60 -13.38
N ARG A 107 6.73 8.40 -14.66
CA ARG A 107 8.12 8.36 -15.11
C ARG A 107 8.37 9.42 -16.17
N GLU A 108 9.50 10.11 -16.03
CA GLU A 108 9.97 11.04 -17.06
C GLU A 108 10.87 10.31 -18.06
N VAL A 109 10.53 10.37 -19.35
CA VAL A 109 11.33 9.82 -20.44
C VAL A 109 11.49 10.89 -21.50
N LYS A 110 12.75 11.35 -21.70
CA LYS A 110 13.08 12.40 -22.68
C LYS A 110 12.30 13.71 -22.47
N GLY A 111 12.04 14.10 -21.22
CA GLY A 111 11.31 15.32 -20.87
C GLY A 111 9.78 15.20 -20.88
N GLU A 112 9.24 14.04 -21.28
CA GLU A 112 7.80 13.75 -21.25
C GLU A 112 7.46 12.87 -20.03
N LYS A 113 6.35 13.19 -19.36
CA LYS A 113 5.84 12.42 -18.21
C LYS A 113 4.85 11.35 -18.67
N TYR A 114 5.03 10.13 -18.17
CA TYR A 114 4.17 9.00 -18.46
C TYR A 114 3.61 8.41 -17.17
N THR A 115 2.29 8.28 -17.09
CA THR A 115 1.59 7.58 -16.00
C THR A 115 1.83 6.08 -16.08
N ILE A 116 2.22 5.47 -14.97
CA ILE A 116 2.52 4.03 -14.88
C ILE A 116 1.39 3.33 -14.14
N VAL A 117 0.40 2.85 -14.89
CA VAL A 117 -0.78 2.15 -14.33
C VAL A 117 -0.44 0.73 -13.88
N GLU A 118 0.58 0.12 -14.48
CA GLU A 118 0.94 -1.28 -14.27
C GLU A 118 1.32 -1.58 -12.81
N GLU A 119 2.03 -0.67 -12.14
CA GLU A 119 2.46 -0.81 -10.74
C GLU A 119 1.26 -0.97 -9.82
N TRP A 120 0.26 -0.11 -9.98
CA TRP A 120 -1.00 -0.21 -9.24
C TRP A 120 -1.73 -1.53 -9.51
N CYS A 121 -1.83 -1.94 -10.78
CA CYS A 121 -2.48 -3.19 -11.15
C CYS A 121 -1.78 -4.42 -10.55
N PHE A 122 -0.45 -4.43 -10.52
CA PHE A 122 0.30 -5.51 -9.86
C PHE A 122 -0.02 -5.58 -8.37
N GLY A 123 -0.05 -4.42 -7.71
CA GLY A 123 -0.44 -4.31 -6.31
C GLY A 123 -1.83 -4.87 -6.05
N TYR A 124 -2.80 -4.43 -6.84
CA TYR A 124 -4.18 -4.88 -6.73
C TYR A 124 -4.31 -6.39 -6.91
N MET A 125 -3.64 -6.97 -7.91
CA MET A 125 -3.66 -8.41 -8.14
C MET A 125 -2.95 -9.18 -7.02
N LYS A 126 -1.88 -8.63 -6.45
CA LYS A 126 -1.19 -9.19 -5.27
C LYS A 126 -2.10 -9.18 -4.05
N GLY A 127 -2.83 -8.09 -3.79
CA GLY A 127 -3.77 -7.99 -2.69
C GLY A 127 -4.97 -8.94 -2.87
N LYS A 128 -5.56 -8.96 -4.06
CA LYS A 128 -6.63 -9.90 -4.43
C LYS A 128 -6.23 -11.36 -4.20
N SER A 129 -4.98 -11.73 -4.50
CA SER A 129 -4.47 -13.11 -4.31
C SER A 129 -4.40 -13.57 -2.85
N LEU A 130 -4.67 -12.69 -1.87
CA LEU A 130 -4.71 -13.03 -0.44
C LEU A 130 -6.07 -13.59 -0.01
N ASP A 131 -7.09 -13.46 -0.84
CA ASP A 131 -8.47 -13.86 -0.52
C ASP A 131 -9.08 -14.65 -1.69
N ASP A 132 -10.12 -15.42 -1.37
CA ASP A 132 -10.90 -16.15 -2.38
C ASP A 132 -12.14 -15.32 -2.75
N TRP A 133 -12.16 -14.81 -3.99
CA TRP A 133 -13.24 -13.95 -4.49
C TRP A 133 -14.32 -14.75 -5.23
N SER A 134 -14.32 -16.08 -5.08
CA SER A 134 -15.24 -17.02 -5.74
C SER A 134 -16.66 -17.00 -5.18
#